data_AF-A0A349U7M7-F1
#
_entry.id   AF-A0A349U7M7-F1
#
_cell.length_a   1.000
_cell.length_b   1.000
_cell.length_c   1.000
_cell.angle_alpha   90.00
_cell.angle_beta   90.00
_cell.angle_gamma   90.00
#
_symmetry.space_group_name_H-M   'P 1'
#
loop_
_entity.id
_entity.type
_entity.pdbx_description
1 polymer ?
#
loop_
_entity_poly.entity_id
_entity_poly.type
_entity_poly.pdbx_seq_one_letter_code
_entity_poly.pdbx_strand_id
1 'polypeptide(L)'
;MTCTADEIITVIQKQKSAYSTLKELILLTENEIKLGNWGEATQIWKMEAEIRERITDLSLYNNHSSLFTSPIVKDAFSELINEAKEVKIKMGLLLNLMTNCMLIKIQENKILNKTRDTLQAYRRNIIPSPRFIQKDF
;
A
#
# COMPACT_ATOMS: atom_id res chain seq x y z
N MET A 1 -35.85 15.03 -7.81
CA MET A 1 -35.37 15.59 -6.53
C MET A 1 -34.25 16.57 -6.87
N THR A 2 -34.37 17.83 -6.49
CA THR A 2 -33.33 18.86 -6.69
C THR A 2 -32.40 18.85 -5.49
N CYS A 3 -31.16 18.40 -5.70
CA CYS A 3 -30.10 18.49 -4.70
C CYS A 3 -29.83 19.98 -4.37
N THR A 4 -29.80 20.36 -3.10
CA THR A 4 -29.55 21.74 -2.67
C THR A 4 -28.04 21.99 -2.52
N ALA A 5 -27.62 23.27 -2.56
CA ALA A 5 -26.20 23.62 -2.40
C ALA A 5 -25.62 23.12 -1.07
N ASP A 6 -26.42 23.11 0.00
CA ASP A 6 -26.02 22.64 1.33
C ASP A 6 -25.81 21.11 1.39
N GLU A 7 -26.63 20.36 0.65
CA GLU A 7 -26.46 18.90 0.51
C GLU A 7 -25.16 18.56 -0.21
N ILE A 8 -24.81 19.32 -1.27
CA ILE A 8 -23.55 19.16 -2.00
C ILE A 8 -22.35 19.46 -1.10
N ILE A 9 -22.38 20.57 -0.35
CA ILE A 9 -21.30 20.93 0.58
C ILE A 9 -21.12 19.83 1.65
N THR A 10 -22.23 19.28 2.14
CA THR A 10 -22.18 18.17 3.12
C THR A 10 -21.52 16.92 2.54
N VAL A 11 -21.82 16.57 1.28
CA VAL A 11 -21.17 15.44 0.59
C VAL A 11 -19.67 15.71 0.41
N ILE A 12 -19.29 16.90 -0.03
CA ILE A 12 -17.87 17.29 -0.18
C ILE A 12 -17.12 17.17 1.16
N GLN A 13 -17.71 17.66 2.25
CA GLN A 13 -17.11 17.56 3.58
C GLN A 13 -16.93 16.10 4.02
N LYS A 14 -17.91 15.24 3.75
CA LYS A 14 -17.79 13.79 4.01
C LYS A 14 -16.68 13.15 3.19
N GLN A 15 -16.53 13.52 1.92
CA GLN A 15 -15.44 13.04 1.07
C GLN A 15 -14.09 13.54 1.58
N LYS A 16 -13.98 14.81 1.96
CA LYS A 16 -12.76 15.40 2.52
C LYS A 16 -12.30 14.67 3.78
N SER A 17 -13.24 14.39 4.69
CA SER A 17 -12.97 13.59 5.89
C SER A 17 -12.47 12.18 5.53
N ALA A 18 -13.11 11.51 4.57
CA ALA A 18 -12.67 10.19 4.12
C ALA A 18 -11.27 10.19 3.49
N TYR A 19 -10.94 11.19 2.67
CA TYR A 19 -9.57 11.36 2.14
C TYR A 19 -8.55 11.64 3.25
N SER A 20 -8.90 12.45 4.26
CA SER A 20 -8.01 12.69 5.41
C SER A 20 -7.76 11.41 6.20
N THR A 21 -8.81 10.61 6.47
CA THR A 21 -8.64 9.30 7.13
C THR A 21 -7.77 8.38 6.29
N LEU A 22 -7.99 8.33 4.97
CA LEU A 22 -7.17 7.52 4.07
C LEU A 22 -5.69 7.94 4.09
N LYS A 23 -5.42 9.25 4.15
CA LYS A 23 -4.06 9.81 4.27
C LYS A 23 -3.38 9.36 5.56
N GLU A 24 -4.08 9.35 6.69
CA GLU A 24 -3.56 8.86 7.97
C GLU A 24 -3.26 7.36 7.93
N LEU A 25 -4.18 6.55 7.37
CA LEU A 25 -3.99 5.11 7.22
C LEU A 25 -2.76 4.79 6.35
N ILE A 26 -2.58 5.50 5.23
CA ILE A 26 -1.39 5.33 4.37
C ILE A 26 -0.09 5.58 5.14
N LEU A 27 -0.06 6.61 6.00
CA LEU A 27 1.12 6.90 6.83
C LEU A 27 1.36 5.81 7.88
N LEU A 28 0.30 5.27 8.48
CA LEU A 28 0.42 4.14 9.41
C LEU A 28 0.94 2.89 8.70
N THR A 29 0.39 2.55 7.53
CA THR A 29 0.86 1.43 6.70
C THR A 29 2.34 1.60 6.32
N GLU A 30 2.76 2.82 5.94
CA GLU A 30 4.15 3.12 5.63
C GLU A 30 5.08 2.86 6.84
N ASN A 31 4.66 3.29 8.03
CA ASN A 31 5.43 3.11 9.26
C ASN A 31 5.55 1.62 9.64
N GLU A 32 4.45 0.86 9.58
CA GLU A 32 4.47 -0.57 9.89
C GLU A 32 5.35 -1.36 8.91
N ILE A 33 5.35 -1.00 7.62
CA ILE A 33 6.25 -1.60 6.63
C ILE A 33 7.71 -1.31 6.97
N LYS A 34 8.05 -0.07 7.36
CA LYS A 34 9.41 0.30 7.76
C LYS A 34 9.88 -0.44 9.01
N LEU A 35 8.97 -0.75 9.92
CA LEU A 35 9.24 -1.56 11.11
C LEU A 35 9.31 -3.07 10.81
N GLY A 36 8.91 -3.49 9.61
CA GLY A 36 8.83 -4.92 9.23
C GLY A 36 7.59 -5.64 9.76
N ASN A 37 6.61 -4.89 10.29
CA ASN A 37 5.35 -5.40 10.83
C ASN A 37 4.33 -5.66 9.71
N TRP A 38 4.65 -6.60 8.81
CA TRP A 38 3.81 -6.90 7.64
C TRP A 38 2.39 -7.35 7.98
N GLY A 39 2.19 -7.99 9.14
CA GLY A 39 0.88 -8.38 9.63
C GLY A 39 -0.02 -7.18 9.90
N GLU A 40 0.49 -6.20 10.64
CA GLU A 40 -0.23 -4.96 10.98
C GLU A 40 -0.46 -4.11 9.73
N ALA A 41 0.58 -3.95 8.90
CA ALA A 41 0.45 -3.25 7.61
C ALA A 41 -0.66 -3.84 6.72
N THR A 42 -0.83 -5.17 6.72
CA THR A 42 -1.90 -5.84 5.97
C THR A 42 -3.29 -5.56 6.54
N GLN A 43 -3.43 -5.45 7.86
CA GLN A 43 -4.70 -5.10 8.49
C GLN A 43 -5.09 -3.65 8.17
N ILE A 44 -4.13 -2.73 8.27
CA ILE A 44 -4.34 -1.32 7.92
C ILE A 44 -4.72 -1.18 6.44
N TRP A 45 -4.07 -1.93 5.55
CA TRP A 45 -4.39 -1.90 4.12
C TRP A 45 -5.83 -2.36 3.80
N LYS A 46 -6.40 -3.29 4.58
CA LYS A 46 -7.82 -3.65 4.45
C LYS A 46 -8.72 -2.48 4.83
N MET A 47 -8.41 -1.78 5.93
CA MET A 47 -9.13 -0.56 6.33
C MET A 47 -9.02 0.53 5.26
N GLU A 48 -7.86 0.69 4.61
CA GLU A 48 -7.72 1.62 3.47
C GLU A 48 -8.60 1.26 2.27
N ALA A 49 -8.89 -0.03 2.04
CA ALA A 49 -9.78 -0.47 0.96
C ALA A 49 -11.24 -0.07 1.24
N GLU A 50 -11.71 -0.25 2.49
CA GLU A 50 -13.05 0.15 2.92
C GLU A 50 -13.26 1.67 2.80
N ILE A 51 -12.26 2.48 3.18
CA ILE A 51 -12.34 3.94 3.02
C ILE A 51 -12.39 4.35 1.55
N ARG A 52 -11.66 3.66 0.66
CA ARG A 52 -11.72 3.93 -0.79
C ARG A 52 -13.07 3.59 -1.40
N GLU A 53 -13.70 2.52 -0.97
CA GLU A 53 -15.07 2.18 -1.35
C GLU A 53 -16.04 3.28 -0.91
N ARG A 54 -15.95 3.72 0.34
CA ARG A 54 -16.76 4.84 0.86
C ARG A 54 -16.59 6.14 0.06
N ILE A 55 -15.37 6.48 -0.36
CA ILE A 55 -15.11 7.64 -1.23
C ILE A 55 -15.81 7.47 -2.58
N THR A 56 -15.77 6.26 -3.14
CA THR A 56 -16.41 5.93 -4.42
C THR A 56 -17.93 6.10 -4.32
N ASP A 57 -18.54 5.57 -3.26
CA ASP A 57 -19.98 5.70 -3.02
C ASP A 57 -20.42 7.16 -2.88
N LEU A 58 -19.66 7.96 -2.13
CA LEU A 58 -19.91 9.39 -1.98
C LEU A 58 -19.73 10.16 -3.30
N SER A 59 -18.88 9.68 -4.21
CA SER A 59 -18.63 10.34 -5.51
C SER A 59 -19.79 10.16 -6.50
N LEU A 60 -20.51 9.04 -6.44
CA LEU A 60 -21.67 8.76 -7.30
C LEU A 60 -22.81 9.77 -7.09
N TYR A 61 -22.89 10.36 -5.90
CA TYR A 61 -23.89 11.35 -5.52
C TYR A 61 -23.68 12.74 -6.19
N ASN A 62 -22.50 13.01 -6.75
CA ASN A 62 -22.11 14.34 -7.26
C ASN A 62 -22.28 14.53 -8.79
N ASN A 63 -22.88 13.58 -9.51
CA ASN A 63 -23.06 13.67 -10.97
C ASN A 63 -24.16 14.67 -11.43
N HIS A 64 -24.70 15.50 -10.54
CA HIS A 64 -25.67 16.54 -10.88
C HIS A 64 -24.94 17.84 -11.29
N SER A 65 -24.67 17.94 -12.58
CA SER A 65 -23.79 18.92 -13.24
C SER A 65 -24.28 20.38 -13.29
N SER A 66 -25.40 20.75 -12.66
CA SER A 66 -25.97 22.10 -12.78
C SER A 66 -25.71 23.03 -11.59
N LEU A 67 -25.10 22.57 -10.50
CA LEU A 67 -24.98 23.32 -9.23
C LEU A 67 -23.58 23.86 -8.90
N PHE A 68 -22.59 23.66 -9.78
CA PHE A 68 -21.21 24.16 -9.62
C PHE A 68 -21.06 25.68 -9.86
N THR A 69 -22.13 26.46 -9.75
CA THR A 69 -22.11 27.91 -10.02
C THR A 69 -21.81 28.74 -8.78
N SER A 70 -22.06 28.20 -7.57
CA SER A 70 -21.76 28.88 -6.30
C SER A 70 -20.24 28.94 -6.03
N PRO A 71 -19.66 30.12 -5.72
CA PRO A 71 -18.25 30.26 -5.33
C PRO A 71 -17.86 29.37 -4.14
N ILE A 72 -18.76 29.20 -3.17
CA ILE A 72 -18.51 28.39 -1.96
C ILE A 72 -18.37 26.90 -2.33
N VAL A 73 -19.21 26.41 -3.24
CA VAL A 73 -19.15 25.04 -3.73
C VAL A 73 -17.87 24.80 -4.53
N LYS A 74 -17.47 25.76 -5.37
CA LYS A 74 -16.21 25.68 -6.14
C LYS A 74 -14.98 25.60 -5.23
N ASP A 75 -14.94 26.41 -4.18
CA ASP A 75 -13.82 26.42 -3.23
C ASP A 75 -13.71 25.07 -2.49
N ALA A 76 -14.84 24.57 -1.97
CA ALA A 76 -14.89 23.25 -1.32
C ALA A 76 -14.46 22.11 -2.24
N PHE A 77 -14.83 22.15 -3.53
CA PHE A 77 -14.35 21.18 -4.52
C PHE A 77 -12.86 21.31 -4.82
N SER A 78 -12.32 22.53 -4.87
CA SER A 78 -10.89 22.78 -5.07
C SER A 78 -10.07 22.18 -3.92
N GLU A 79 -10.51 22.39 -2.67
CA GLU A 79 -9.89 21.77 -1.50
C GLU A 79 -9.94 20.23 -1.56
N LEU A 80 -11.09 19.66 -1.93
CA LEU A 80 -11.24 18.22 -2.09
C LEU A 80 -10.29 17.64 -3.14
N ILE A 81 -10.11 18.34 -4.27
CA ILE A 81 -9.15 17.95 -5.31
C ILE A 81 -7.72 17.96 -4.76
N ASN A 82 -7.37 18.94 -3.93
CA ASN A 82 -6.03 19.01 -3.32
C ASN A 82 -5.80 17.83 -2.37
N GLU A 83 -6.78 17.47 -1.53
CA GLU A 83 -6.69 16.30 -0.66
C GLU A 83 -6.53 15.00 -1.47
N ALA A 84 -7.33 14.82 -2.53
CA ALA A 84 -7.23 13.66 -3.40
C ALA A 84 -5.84 13.56 -4.10
N LYS A 85 -5.26 14.69 -4.51
CA LYS A 85 -3.90 14.74 -5.07
C LYS A 85 -2.85 14.33 -4.04
N GLU A 86 -2.96 14.80 -2.80
CA GLU A 86 -2.00 14.45 -1.75
C GLU A 86 -2.03 12.96 -1.43
N VAL A 87 -3.24 12.39 -1.28
CA VAL A 87 -3.43 10.94 -1.10
C VAL A 87 -2.81 10.15 -2.25
N LYS A 88 -3.03 10.59 -3.50
CA LYS A 88 -2.42 9.94 -4.68
C LYS A 88 -0.89 9.93 -4.61
N ILE A 89 -0.28 11.05 -4.23
CA ILE A 89 1.18 11.15 -4.07
C ILE A 89 1.67 10.18 -3.00
N LYS A 90 1.05 10.19 -1.82
CA LYS A 90 1.45 9.31 -0.70
C LYS A 90 1.27 7.82 -1.03
N MET A 91 0.17 7.45 -1.67
CA MET A 91 -0.03 6.08 -2.15
C MET A 91 1.04 5.66 -3.17
N GLY A 92 1.44 6.57 -4.07
CA GLY A 92 2.54 6.30 -5.00
C GLY A 92 3.88 6.04 -4.28
N LEU A 93 4.18 6.79 -3.23
CA LEU A 93 5.37 6.58 -2.40
C LEU A 93 5.31 5.24 -1.64
N LEU A 94 4.14 4.89 -1.09
CA LEU A 94 3.93 3.61 -0.41
C LEU A 94 4.15 2.41 -1.35
N LEU A 95 3.60 2.46 -2.57
CA LEU A 95 3.79 1.41 -3.58
C LEU A 95 5.26 1.25 -3.97
N ASN A 96 6.00 2.36 -4.09
CA ASN A 96 7.45 2.32 -4.33
C ASN A 96 8.20 1.65 -3.16
N LEU A 97 7.83 1.98 -1.92
CA LEU A 97 8.40 1.35 -0.73
C LEU A 97 8.16 -0.16 -0.74
N MET A 98 6.92 -0.59 -0.96
CA MET A 98 6.55 -2.02 -1.03
C MET A 98 7.32 -2.75 -2.13
N THR A 99 7.46 -2.13 -3.30
CA THR A 99 8.23 -2.68 -4.43
C THR A 99 9.69 -2.88 -4.05
N ASN A 100 10.31 -1.90 -3.41
CA ASN A 100 11.69 -1.99 -2.94
C ASN A 100 11.86 -3.13 -1.91
N CYS A 101 10.94 -3.25 -0.94
CA CYS A 101 10.95 -4.35 0.02
C CYS A 101 10.85 -5.72 -0.67
N MET A 102 10.00 -5.85 -1.68
CA MET A 102 9.85 -7.08 -2.46
C MET A 102 11.15 -7.44 -3.20
N LEU A 103 11.81 -6.46 -3.82
CA LEU A 103 13.09 -6.65 -4.52
C LEU A 103 14.20 -7.12 -3.56
N ILE A 104 14.29 -6.53 -2.37
CA ILE A 104 15.22 -6.95 -1.32
C ILE A 104 14.96 -8.41 -0.93
N LYS A 105 13.69 -8.79 -0.67
CA LYS A 105 13.34 -10.17 -0.33
C LYS A 105 13.67 -11.17 -1.42
N ILE A 106 13.47 -10.81 -2.69
CA ILE A 106 13.87 -11.65 -3.82
C ILE A 106 15.38 -11.85 -3.84
N GLN A 107 16.16 -10.80 -3.58
CA GLN A 107 17.62 -10.88 -3.53
C GLN A 107 18.11 -11.73 -2.35
N GLU A 108 17.53 -11.56 -1.16
CA GLU A 108 17.82 -12.38 0.03
C GLU A 108 17.56 -13.87 -0.26
N ASN A 109 16.42 -14.19 -0.87
CA ASN A 109 16.09 -15.57 -1.25
C ASN A 109 17.07 -16.16 -2.27
N LYS A 110 17.53 -15.36 -3.25
CA LYS A 110 18.57 -15.80 -4.19
C LYS A 110 19.88 -16.11 -3.48
N ILE A 111 20.28 -15.31 -2.50
CA ILE A 111 21.48 -15.55 -1.69
C ILE A 111 21.32 -16.83 -0.88
N LEU A 112 20.21 -16.99 -0.16
CA LEU A 112 19.91 -18.17 0.64
C LEU A 112 19.94 -19.47 -0.19
N ASN A 113 19.35 -19.45 -1.39
CA ASN A 113 19.38 -20.59 -2.30
C ASN A 113 20.82 -20.92 -2.75
N LYS A 114 21.61 -19.92 -3.15
CA LYS A 114 23.02 -20.13 -3.49
C LYS A 114 23.81 -20.72 -2.31
N THR A 115 23.63 -20.18 -1.12
CA THR A 115 24.27 -20.70 0.10
C THR A 115 23.89 -22.15 0.36
N ARG A 116 22.60 -22.49 0.20
CA ARG A 116 22.10 -23.86 0.34
C ARG A 116 22.73 -24.81 -0.68
N ASP A 117 22.82 -24.40 -1.94
CA ASP A 117 23.44 -25.19 -3.02
C ASP A 117 24.93 -25.40 -2.76
N THR A 118 25.64 -24.35 -2.33
CA THR A 118 27.05 -24.43 -1.94
C THR A 118 27.26 -25.40 -0.77
N LEU A 119 26.45 -25.30 0.30
CA LEU A 119 26.52 -26.24 1.43
C LEU A 119 26.21 -27.68 1.01
N GLN A 120 25.26 -27.88 0.10
CA GLN A 120 24.96 -29.21 -0.45
C GLN A 120 26.12 -29.77 -1.27
N ALA A 121 26.79 -28.95 -2.09
CA ALA A 121 27.98 -29.33 -2.84
C ALA A 121 29.14 -29.72 -1.89
N TYR A 122 29.39 -28.93 -0.84
CA TYR A 122 30.37 -29.28 0.19
C TYR A 122 30.03 -30.60 0.88
N ARG A 123 28.77 -30.81 1.32
CA ARG A 123 28.36 -32.10 1.91
C ARG A 123 28.61 -33.29 0.99
N ARG A 124 28.35 -33.15 -0.31
CA ARG A 124 28.60 -34.22 -1.30
C ARG A 124 30.10 -34.53 -1.48
N ASN A 125 30.96 -33.51 -1.33
CA ASN A 125 32.41 -33.63 -1.53
C ASN A 125 33.19 -33.93 -0.23
N ILE A 126 32.60 -33.72 0.95
CA ILE A 126 33.20 -34.06 2.25
C ILE A 126 32.92 -35.52 2.66
N ILE A 127 31.94 -36.19 2.03
CA ILE A 127 31.84 -37.65 2.14
C ILE A 127 33.07 -38.22 1.40
N PRO A 128 34.03 -38.84 2.10
CA PRO A 128 35.16 -39.44 1.42
C PRO A 128 34.61 -40.49 0.48
N SER A 129 35.05 -40.49 -0.78
CA SER A 129 34.72 -41.60 -1.68
C SER A 129 35.07 -42.92 -1.00
N PRO A 130 34.23 -43.97 -1.08
CA PRO A 130 34.50 -45.26 -0.44
C PRO A 130 35.90 -45.83 -0.73
N ARG A 131 36.52 -45.41 -1.85
CA ARG A 131 37.89 -45.75 -2.23
C ARG A 131 38.98 -45.19 -1.30
N PHE A 132 38.70 -44.12 -0.55
CA PHE A 132 39.63 -43.51 0.41
C PHE A 132 39.43 -43.99 1.85
N ILE A 133 38.34 -44.70 2.14
CA ILE A 133 38.06 -45.30 3.48
C ILE A 133 38.66 -46.72 3.58
N GLN A 134 39.15 -47.30 2.48
CA GLN A 134 39.64 -48.68 2.39
C GLN A 134 41.18 -48.85 2.47
N LYS A 135 41.91 -47.86 2.97
CA LYS A 135 43.34 -48.03 3.30
C LYS A 135 43.56 -47.60 4.74
N ASP A 136 43.27 -48.52 5.67
CA ASP A 136 43.87 -48.67 7.01
C ASP A 136 42.94 -49.55 7.89
N PHE A 137 42.66 -50.78 7.42
CA PHE A 137 42.20 -51.92 8.22
C PHE A 137 42.79 -53.20 7.64
#